data_AF-A0A0G0CEI5-F1
#
_entry.id   AF-A0A0G0CEI5-F1
#
_cell.length_a   1.000
_cell.length_b   1.000
_cell.length_c   1.000
_cell.angle_alpha   90.00
_cell.angle_beta   90.00
_cell.angle_gamma   90.00
#
_symmetry.space_group_name_H-M   'P 1'
#
loop_
_entity.id
_entity.type
_entity.pdbx_description
1 polymer ?
#
loop_
_entity_poly.entity_id
_entity_poly.type
_entity_poly.pdbx_seq_one_letter_code
_entity_poly.pdbx_strand_id
1 'polypeptide(L)'
;MKKTETKKKTVKKTSVKTVTKTPAVKKPVKSAPIDTTLLEDKDKIIEKFAQRKGDTGSPEVQIALLSHKIIKLSGHLGINKKDNHSRRGLLKVIAKRRRILNYLQKLDEKRYKTLIKELGLKR
;
A
#
# COMPACT_ATOMS: atom_id res chain seq x y z
N MET A 1 22.42 39.42 45.65
CA MET A 1 23.26 39.49 44.44
C MET A 1 23.39 38.07 43.86
N LYS A 2 22.99 37.86 42.59
CA LYS A 2 23.48 36.86 41.57
C LYS A 2 23.66 35.39 42.03
N LYS A 3 23.05 34.31 41.50
CA LYS A 3 22.82 33.82 40.10
C LYS A 3 22.06 32.46 40.21
N THR A 4 20.92 32.28 39.55
CA THR A 4 20.66 31.41 38.36
C THR A 4 20.98 29.89 38.44
N GLU A 5 19.94 29.10 38.10
CA GLU A 5 19.92 27.97 37.14
C GLU A 5 20.01 26.47 37.55
N THR A 6 18.85 25.81 37.40
CA THR A 6 18.54 24.58 36.61
C THR A 6 19.14 23.19 36.92
N LYS A 7 18.24 22.33 37.42
CA LYS A 7 17.83 20.98 36.93
C LYS A 7 18.82 20.22 36.02
N LYS A 8 19.42 19.14 36.55
CA LYS A 8 20.03 18.05 35.76
C LYS A 8 19.35 16.71 36.07
N LYS A 9 18.59 16.20 35.11
CA LYS A 9 18.07 14.83 35.09
C LYS A 9 19.08 13.94 34.36
N THR A 10 19.42 12.84 35.00
CA THR A 10 20.42 11.85 34.60
C THR A 10 20.00 11.09 33.34
N VAL A 11 20.92 11.01 32.36
CA VAL A 11 20.81 10.19 31.14
C VAL A 11 21.74 8.99 31.29
N LYS A 12 21.23 7.77 31.10
CA LYS A 12 22.05 6.56 30.91
C LYS A 12 22.05 6.17 29.42
N LYS A 13 23.27 6.13 28.85
CA LYS A 13 23.89 5.14 27.92
C LYS A 13 22.92 4.31 27.06
N THR A 14 23.06 4.20 25.72
CA THR A 14 24.16 3.51 25.03
C THR A 14 24.19 3.76 23.50
N SER A 15 25.40 4.03 22.98
CA SER A 15 26.04 3.43 21.78
C SER A 15 25.25 3.29 20.45
N VAL A 16 25.52 4.18 19.49
CA VAL A 16 25.45 3.87 18.05
C VAL A 16 26.76 4.30 17.39
N LYS A 17 27.45 3.34 16.76
CA LYS A 17 28.78 3.48 16.13
C LYS A 17 28.60 3.81 14.62
N THR A 18 29.18 4.95 14.21
CA THR A 18 29.97 5.24 12.97
C THR A 18 29.57 4.55 11.65
N VAL A 19 29.04 5.23 10.61
CA VAL A 19 29.67 6.16 9.63
C VAL A 19 30.53 5.47 8.53
N THR A 20 30.05 5.66 7.29
CA THR A 20 30.70 5.68 5.95
C THR A 20 31.33 4.43 5.33
N LYS A 21 30.80 4.02 4.16
CA LYS A 21 31.43 4.30 2.85
C LYS A 21 30.45 4.04 1.69
N THR A 22 30.20 5.08 0.90
CA THR A 22 29.48 5.02 -0.39
C THR A 22 30.45 4.57 -1.49
N PRO A 23 29.98 3.83 -2.51
CA PRO A 23 30.41 4.19 -3.86
C PRO A 23 29.26 4.21 -4.89
N ALA A 24 29.22 5.34 -5.61
CA ALA A 24 28.98 5.53 -7.05
C ALA A 24 27.88 4.72 -7.77
N VAL A 25 26.71 5.36 -7.87
CA VAL A 25 25.92 5.66 -9.09
C VAL A 25 26.15 4.80 -10.36
N LYS A 26 25.15 3.99 -10.71
CA LYS A 26 24.61 3.90 -12.08
C LYS A 26 23.08 3.94 -12.01
N LYS A 27 22.46 5.01 -12.51
CA LYS A 27 21.00 5.10 -12.67
C LYS A 27 20.57 4.39 -13.97
N PRO A 28 19.44 3.69 -13.93
CA PRO A 28 18.33 4.12 -14.77
C PRO A 28 17.04 4.31 -13.95
N VAL A 29 16.07 4.93 -14.59
CA VAL A 29 15.05 5.80 -14.00
C VAL A 29 13.73 5.03 -13.73
N LYS A 30 13.16 5.25 -12.54
CA LYS A 30 11.75 5.19 -12.11
C LYS A 30 10.91 3.92 -12.39
N SER A 31 10.81 3.10 -11.36
CA SER A 31 9.52 2.76 -10.72
C SER A 31 9.85 2.29 -9.31
N ALA A 32 9.28 2.93 -8.29
CA ALA A 32 9.49 2.51 -6.90
C ALA A 32 9.30 0.98 -6.77
N PRO A 33 10.13 0.27 -5.99
CA PRO A 33 9.85 -1.11 -5.65
C PRO A 33 8.57 -1.09 -4.83
N ILE A 34 7.44 -1.41 -5.45
CA ILE A 34 6.21 -1.66 -4.71
C ILE A 34 6.50 -2.95 -3.95
N ASP A 35 6.72 -2.83 -2.64
CA ASP A 35 7.12 -3.89 -1.72
C ASP A 35 6.39 -5.21 -2.04
N THR A 36 7.09 -6.11 -2.73
CA THR A 36 6.58 -7.42 -3.16
C THR A 36 6.41 -8.40 -2.00
N THR A 37 6.55 -7.94 -0.75
CA THR A 37 6.54 -8.73 0.50
C THR A 37 5.20 -8.69 1.25
N LEU A 38 4.17 -8.01 0.74
CA LEU A 38 2.86 -7.91 1.40
C LEU A 38 1.98 -9.15 1.14
N LEU A 39 2.57 -10.35 1.18
CA LEU A 39 1.91 -11.64 0.94
C LEU A 39 1.07 -12.13 2.12
N GLU A 40 1.23 -11.56 3.32
CA GLU A 40 0.82 -12.27 4.54
C GLU A 40 -0.49 -11.79 5.16
N ASP A 41 -1.01 -10.61 4.83
CA ASP A 41 -2.14 -10.09 5.62
C ASP A 41 -3.27 -9.53 4.76
N LYS A 42 -3.99 -10.44 4.09
CA LYS A 42 -5.37 -10.11 3.65
C LYS A 42 -6.17 -9.54 4.83
N ASP A 43 -5.93 -10.05 6.02
CA ASP A 43 -6.56 -9.61 7.26
C ASP A 43 -6.21 -8.16 7.59
N LYS A 44 -4.93 -7.74 7.49
CA LYS A 44 -4.57 -6.32 7.66
C LYS A 44 -5.19 -5.41 6.61
N ILE A 45 -5.39 -5.90 5.37
CA ILE A 45 -6.10 -5.13 4.34
C ILE A 45 -7.58 -4.99 4.74
N ILE A 46 -8.19 -6.08 5.19
CA ILE A 46 -9.58 -6.06 5.65
C ILE A 46 -9.73 -5.10 6.83
N GLU A 47 -8.89 -5.22 7.86
CA GLU A 47 -8.93 -4.36 9.04
C GLU A 47 -8.76 -2.87 8.72
N LYS A 48 -7.92 -2.52 7.74
CA LYS A 48 -7.69 -1.13 7.34
C LYS A 48 -8.89 -0.50 6.62
N PHE A 49 -9.57 -1.27 5.77
CA PHE A 49 -10.64 -0.76 4.91
C PHE A 49 -12.04 -1.15 5.38
N ALA A 50 -12.15 -1.97 6.43
CA ALA A 50 -13.42 -2.37 7.03
C ALA A 50 -14.12 -1.18 7.68
N GLN A 51 -15.42 -1.04 7.42
CA GLN A 51 -16.22 0.01 8.08
C GLN A 51 -16.64 -0.38 9.49
N ARG A 52 -16.70 -1.68 9.76
CA ARG A 52 -17.10 -2.27 11.04
C ARG A 52 -16.24 -3.48 11.31
N LYS A 53 -16.10 -3.85 12.58
CA LYS A 53 -15.38 -5.07 12.97
C LYS A 53 -16.05 -6.29 12.33
N GLY A 54 -15.30 -7.04 11.52
CA GLY A 54 -15.81 -8.20 10.78
C GLY A 54 -16.43 -7.91 9.41
N ASP A 55 -16.38 -6.66 8.93
CA ASP A 55 -16.85 -6.30 7.59
C ASP A 55 -15.89 -6.84 6.51
N THR A 56 -16.37 -7.82 5.75
CA THR A 56 -15.66 -8.44 4.62
C THR A 56 -16.31 -8.13 3.27
N GLY A 57 -17.50 -7.53 3.30
CA GLY A 57 -18.38 -7.38 2.15
C GLY A 57 -18.45 -5.97 1.60
N SER A 58 -17.99 -4.96 2.33
CA SER A 58 -18.05 -3.58 1.86
C SER A 58 -17.31 -3.34 0.55
N PRO A 59 -17.79 -2.40 -0.28
CA PRO A 59 -17.11 -2.02 -1.52
C PRO A 59 -15.63 -1.67 -1.31
N GLU A 60 -15.31 -1.02 -0.18
CA GLU A 60 -13.95 -0.60 0.18
C GLU A 60 -13.01 -1.79 0.31
N VAL A 61 -13.38 -2.74 1.16
CA VAL A 61 -12.61 -3.97 1.41
C VAL A 61 -12.43 -4.75 0.11
N GLN A 62 -13.51 -4.90 -0.67
CA GLN A 62 -13.44 -5.60 -1.95
C GLN A 62 -12.48 -4.92 -2.94
N ILE A 63 -12.52 -3.59 -3.07
CA ILE A 63 -11.62 -2.85 -3.98
C ILE A 63 -10.17 -2.98 -3.51
N ALA A 64 -9.91 -2.92 -2.21
CA ALA A 64 -8.58 -3.08 -1.64
C ALA A 64 -8.00 -4.47 -1.95
N LEU A 65 -8.77 -5.54 -1.70
CA LEU A 65 -8.37 -6.91 -2.01
C LEU A 65 -8.15 -7.14 -3.52
N LEU A 66 -9.03 -6.61 -4.37
CA LEU A 66 -8.85 -6.72 -5.83
C LEU A 66 -7.62 -5.97 -6.31
N SER A 67 -7.32 -4.80 -5.72
CA SER A 67 -6.14 -4.02 -6.08
C SER A 67 -4.84 -4.74 -5.70
N HIS A 68 -4.80 -5.35 -4.53
CA HIS A 68 -3.69 -6.21 -4.12
C HIS A 68 -3.50 -7.39 -5.09
N LYS A 69 -4.60 -8.06 -5.46
CA LYS A 69 -4.57 -9.16 -6.44
C LYS A 69 -4.05 -8.73 -7.81
N ILE A 70 -4.40 -7.53 -8.26
CA ILE A 70 -3.90 -6.95 -9.53
C ILE A 70 -2.39 -6.77 -9.48
N ILE A 71 -1.86 -6.19 -8.40
CA ILE A 71 -0.42 -5.96 -8.24
C ILE A 71 0.33 -7.30 -8.28
N LYS A 72 -0.14 -8.30 -7.53
CA LYS A 72 0.46 -9.64 -7.51
C LYS A 72 0.44 -10.33 -8.88
N LEU A 73 -0.71 -10.34 -9.56
CA LEU A 73 -0.84 -10.94 -10.89
C LEU A 73 -0.01 -10.20 -11.93
N SER A 74 0.06 -8.87 -11.84
CA SER A 74 0.90 -8.05 -12.73
C SER A 74 2.38 -8.41 -12.58
N GLY A 75 2.88 -8.57 -11.35
CA GLY A 75 4.25 -9.02 -11.09
C GLY A 75 4.53 -10.41 -11.67
N HIS A 76 3.61 -11.36 -11.45
CA HIS A 76 3.71 -12.72 -11.99
C HIS A 76 3.77 -12.75 -13.52
N LEU A 77 2.89 -11.98 -14.18
CA LEU A 77 2.83 -11.91 -15.65
C LEU A 77 4.01 -11.17 -16.27
N GLY A 78 4.69 -10.30 -15.52
CA GLY A 78 5.93 -9.65 -15.97
C GLY A 78 7.04 -10.67 -16.23
N ILE A 79 7.12 -11.71 -15.38
CA ILE A 79 8.03 -12.83 -15.52
C ILE A 79 7.47 -13.84 -16.54
N ASN A 80 6.18 -14.18 -16.44
CA ASN A 80 5.52 -15.19 -17.26
C ASN A 80 4.72 -14.58 -18.42
N LYS A 81 5.43 -14.03 -19.41
CA LYS A 81 4.81 -13.29 -20.53
C LYS A 81 3.87 -14.12 -21.42
N LYS A 82 4.06 -15.45 -21.47
CA LYS A 82 3.27 -16.38 -22.30
C LYS A 82 2.01 -16.93 -21.61
N ASP A 83 1.79 -16.60 -20.33
CA ASP A 83 0.59 -17.06 -19.62
C ASP A 83 -0.65 -16.22 -19.99
N ASN A 84 -1.36 -16.68 -21.02
CA ASN A 84 -2.58 -16.05 -21.51
C ASN A 84 -3.78 -16.28 -20.59
N HIS A 85 -3.82 -17.39 -19.85
CA HIS A 85 -4.92 -17.72 -18.94
C HIS A 85 -4.92 -16.77 -17.74
N SER A 86 -3.75 -16.55 -17.13
CA SER A 86 -3.60 -15.59 -16.03
C SER A 86 -3.82 -14.15 -16.50
N ARG A 87 -3.41 -13.78 -17.72
CA ARG A 87 -3.71 -12.46 -18.30
C ARG A 87 -5.22 -12.24 -18.46
N ARG A 88 -5.96 -13.25 -18.95
CA ARG A 88 -7.43 -13.20 -19.01
C ARG A 88 -8.04 -13.08 -17.61
N GLY A 89 -7.49 -13.80 -16.63
CA GLY A 89 -7.88 -13.68 -15.22
C GLY A 89 -7.66 -12.26 -14.66
N LEU A 90 -6.52 -11.65 -14.95
CA LEU A 90 -6.20 -10.27 -14.56
C LEU A 90 -7.21 -9.28 -15.14
N LEU A 91 -7.54 -9.39 -16.43
CA LEU A 91 -8.55 -8.51 -17.05
C LEU A 91 -9.91 -8.63 -16.37
N LYS A 92 -10.34 -9.85 -15.99
CA LYS A 92 -11.57 -10.06 -15.22
C LYS A 92 -11.52 -9.37 -13.86
N VAL A 93 -10.39 -9.43 -13.15
CA VAL A 93 -10.20 -8.77 -11.84
C VAL A 93 -10.26 -7.24 -11.98
N ILE A 94 -9.60 -6.68 -13.00
CA ILE A 94 -9.65 -5.23 -13.29
C ILE A 94 -11.08 -4.79 -13.60
N ALA A 95 -11.79 -5.55 -14.44
CA ALA A 95 -13.19 -5.25 -14.78
C ALA A 95 -14.09 -5.30 -13.54
N LYS A 96 -13.94 -6.31 -12.67
CA LYS A 96 -14.68 -6.41 -11.41
C LYS A 96 -14.42 -5.20 -10.51
N ARG A 97 -13.15 -4.80 -10.34
CA ARG A 97 -12.77 -3.61 -9.55
C ARG A 97 -13.43 -2.34 -10.10
N ARG A 98 -13.40 -2.16 -11.43
CA ARG A 98 -14.03 -1.01 -12.10
C ARG A 98 -15.55 -0.96 -11.86
N ARG A 99 -16.24 -2.11 -11.90
CA ARG A 99 -17.69 -2.17 -11.60
C ARG A 99 -18.00 -1.73 -10.17
N ILE A 100 -17.24 -2.21 -9.19
CA ILE A 100 -17.44 -1.86 -7.78
C ILE A 100 -17.13 -0.38 -7.53
N LEU A 101 -16.05 0.16 -8.14
CA LEU A 101 -15.74 1.59 -8.08
C LEU A 101 -16.86 2.45 -8.65
N ASN A 102 -17.43 2.06 -9.80
CA ASN A 102 -18.56 2.77 -10.40
C ASN A 102 -19.82 2.68 -9.52
N TYR A 103 -20.05 1.54 -8.86
CA TYR A 103 -21.14 1.38 -7.89
C TYR A 103 -20.96 2.31 -6.68
N LEU A 104 -19.77 2.31 -6.07
CA LEU A 104 -19.46 3.17 -4.94
C LEU A 104 -19.58 4.65 -5.30
N GLN A 105 -19.13 5.04 -6.49
CA GLN A 105 -19.26 6.42 -6.97
C GLN A 105 -20.74 6.87 -7.07
N LYS A 106 -21.62 5.99 -7.52
CA LYS A 106 -23.07 6.27 -7.62
C LYS A 106 -23.75 6.33 -6.26
N LEU A 107 -23.27 5.51 -5.31
CA LEU A 107 -23.85 5.42 -3.97
C LEU A 107 -23.39 6.58 -3.08
N ASP A 108 -22.08 6.84 -3.03
CA ASP A 108 -21.47 7.87 -2.21
C ASP A 108 -20.16 8.36 -2.83
N GLU A 109 -20.22 9.59 -3.36
CA GLU A 109 -19.07 10.21 -4.01
C GLU A 109 -17.94 10.58 -3.04
N LYS A 110 -18.26 10.85 -1.76
CA LYS A 110 -17.24 11.20 -0.75
C LYS A 110 -16.40 9.97 -0.42
N ARG A 111 -17.05 8.83 -0.16
CA ARG A 111 -16.37 7.54 0.07
C ARG A 111 -15.49 7.15 -1.10
N TYR A 112 -16.02 7.28 -2.31
CA TYR A 112 -15.26 7.04 -3.55
C TYR A 112 -13.99 7.89 -3.65
N LYS A 113 -14.08 9.21 -3.39
CA LYS A 113 -12.94 10.13 -3.46
C LYS A 113 -11.88 9.79 -2.41
N THR A 114 -12.28 9.49 -1.17
CA THR A 114 -11.35 9.09 -0.10
C THR A 114 -10.63 7.80 -0.47
N LEU A 115 -11.38 6.80 -0.91
CA LEU A 115 -10.84 5.49 -1.28
C LEU A 115 -9.85 5.58 -2.45
N ILE A 116 -10.14 6.39 -3.47
CA ILE A 116 -9.22 6.59 -4.59
C ILE A 116 -7.90 7.24 -4.15
N LYS A 117 -7.96 8.21 -3.23
CA LYS A 117 -6.77 8.85 -2.68
C LYS A 117 -5.92 7.85 -1.90
N GLU A 118 -6.55 7.03 -1.06
CA GLU A 118 -5.86 6.01 -0.26
C GLU A 118 -5.20 4.92 -1.12
N LEU A 119 -5.86 4.48 -2.19
CA LEU A 119 -5.31 3.48 -3.11
C LEU A 119 -4.41 4.05 -4.20
N GLY A 120 -4.26 5.38 -4.30
CA GLY A 120 -3.44 6.03 -5.33
C GLY A 120 -3.89 5.75 -6.76
N LEU A 121 -5.18 5.43 -6.97
CA LEU A 121 -5.69 5.10 -8.30
C LEU A 121 -5.86 6.38 -9.13
N LYS A 122 -5.25 6.42 -10.32
CA LYS A 122 -5.49 7.52 -11.28
C LYS A 122 -6.67 7.18 -12.18
N ARG A 123 -7.52 8.18 -12.44
CA ARG A 123 -8.65 8.10 -13.37
C ARG A 123 -8.37 8.93 -14.61
#